data_AF-A0A2D9FS68-F1
#
_entry.id   AF-A0A2D9FS68-F1
#
_cell.length_a   1.000
_cell.length_b   1.000
_cell.length_c   1.000
_cell.angle_alpha   90.00
_cell.angle_beta   90.00
_cell.angle_gamma   90.00
#
_symmetry.space_group_name_H-M   'P 1'
#
loop_
_entity.id
_entity.type
_entity.pdbx_description
1 polymer ?
#
loop_
_entity_poly.entity_id
_entity_poly.type
_entity_poly.pdbx_seq_one_letter_code
_entity_poly.pdbx_strand_id
1 'polypeptide(L)'
;MKATQSEATLHLLMVRANQWVPMPEIVNYTAQHCRSMCHAIHSRASDLRERGYDIQNETKEVDGVKHSCYKLSIAPGALNALKAKFTLGESIPHYNQLKEYKPKGVQKSMFPEACVV
;
A
#
# COMPACT_ATOMS: atom_id res chain seq x y z
N MET A 1 14.22 15.77 4.88
CA MET A 1 14.60 14.34 4.83
C MET A 1 14.12 13.76 3.51
N LYS A 2 14.81 12.74 2.98
CA LYS A 2 14.41 12.05 1.75
C LYS A 2 13.57 10.84 2.13
N ALA A 3 12.36 10.71 1.58
CA ALA A 3 11.49 9.59 1.88
C ALA A 3 12.09 8.26 1.41
N THR A 4 11.92 7.20 2.20
CA THR A 4 12.32 5.84 1.82
C THR A 4 11.33 5.23 0.83
N GLN A 5 11.75 4.20 0.10
CA GLN A 5 10.86 3.49 -0.84
C GLN A 5 9.65 2.87 -0.13
N SER A 6 9.82 2.37 1.11
CA SER A 6 8.73 1.86 1.93
C SER A 6 7.74 2.96 2.32
N GLU A 7 8.24 4.14 2.71
CA GLU A 7 7.40 5.30 3.04
C GLU A 7 6.59 5.76 1.83
N ALA A 8 7.23 5.92 0.68
CA ALA A 8 6.54 6.33 -0.54
C ALA A 8 5.52 5.27 -1.02
N THR A 9 5.85 3.99 -0.90
CA THR A 9 4.91 2.89 -1.21
C THR A 9 3.69 2.94 -0.30
N LEU A 10 3.91 3.02 1.02
CA LEU A 10 2.81 3.10 1.99
C LEU A 10 1.98 4.37 1.78
N HIS A 11 2.63 5.50 1.53
CA HIS A 11 1.95 6.77 1.29
C HIS A 11 1.03 6.70 0.08
N LEU A 12 1.52 6.18 -1.06
CA LEU A 12 0.67 6.02 -2.24
C LEU A 12 -0.51 5.08 -1.97
N LEU A 13 -0.26 3.92 -1.36
CA LEU A 13 -1.34 2.97 -1.03
C LEU A 13 -2.32 3.53 0.01
N MET A 14 -1.89 4.43 0.90
CA MET A 14 -2.75 5.17 1.82
C MET A 14 -3.60 6.21 1.09
N VAL A 15 -3.02 6.96 0.15
CA VAL A 15 -3.76 7.94 -0.67
C VAL A 15 -4.82 7.21 -1.52
N ARG A 16 -4.47 6.04 -2.04
CA ARG A 16 -5.32 5.14 -2.84
C ARG A 16 -5.93 4.02 -1.99
N ALA A 17 -6.19 4.28 -0.70
CA ALA A 17 -6.66 3.25 0.21
C ALA A 17 -7.90 2.52 -0.31
N ASN A 18 -7.92 1.20 -0.13
CA ASN A 18 -8.96 0.29 -0.62
C ASN A 18 -9.10 0.21 -2.15
N GLN A 19 -8.17 0.78 -2.93
CA GLN A 19 -8.09 0.65 -4.39
C GLN A 19 -6.87 -0.18 -4.80
N TRP A 20 -6.99 -0.91 -5.91
CA TRP A 20 -5.85 -1.58 -6.53
C TRP A 20 -4.97 -0.56 -7.26
N VAL A 21 -3.67 -0.60 -6.99
CA VAL A 21 -2.66 0.26 -7.61
C VAL A 21 -1.68 -0.61 -8.40
N PRO A 22 -1.53 -0.39 -9.72
CA PRO A 22 -0.56 -1.13 -10.54
C PRO A 22 0.89 -0.87 -10.11
N MET A 23 1.73 -1.90 -10.17
CA MET A 23 3.16 -1.79 -9.86
C MET A 23 3.86 -0.65 -10.62
N PRO A 24 3.62 -0.42 -11.93
CA PRO A 24 4.23 0.70 -12.64
C PRO A 24 3.91 2.08 -12.03
N GLU A 25 2.68 2.28 -11.52
CA GLU A 25 2.29 3.51 -10.83
C GLU A 25 3.10 3.70 -9.54
N ILE A 26 3.28 2.62 -8.77
CA ILE A 26 4.09 2.64 -7.54
C ILE A 26 5.57 2.94 -7.85
N VAL A 27 6.13 2.31 -8.90
CA VAL A 27 7.50 2.56 -9.35
C VAL A 27 7.69 4.03 -9.73
N ASN A 28 6.77 4.60 -10.53
CA ASN A 28 6.84 6.00 -10.94
C ASN A 28 6.74 6.94 -9.72
N TYR A 29 5.80 6.68 -8.81
CA TYR A 29 5.64 7.46 -7.59
C TYR A 29 6.91 7.44 -6.72
N THR A 30 7.50 6.27 -6.50
CA THR A 30 8.77 6.15 -5.76
C THR A 30 9.92 6.86 -6.48
N ALA A 31 9.97 6.85 -7.81
CA ALA A 31 10.98 7.57 -8.57
C ALA A 31 10.90 9.08 -8.34
N GLN A 32 9.69 9.64 -8.35
CA GLN A 32 9.44 11.07 -8.15
C GLN A 32 9.76 11.52 -6.72
N HIS A 33 9.35 10.73 -5.72
CA HIS A 33 9.43 11.13 -4.31
C HIS A 33 10.70 10.65 -3.58
N CYS A 34 11.28 9.54 -4.02
CA CYS A 34 12.50 8.96 -3.44
C CYS A 34 13.72 9.13 -4.36
N ARG A 35 13.64 9.82 -5.50
CA ARG A 35 14.72 9.91 -6.51
C ARG A 35 15.36 8.55 -6.84
N SER A 36 14.58 7.48 -6.78
CA SER A 36 15.01 6.10 -7.03
C SER A 36 13.79 5.28 -7.43
N MET A 37 13.89 4.52 -8.51
CA MET A 37 12.84 3.58 -8.89
C MET A 37 12.85 2.39 -7.94
N CYS A 38 11.72 2.08 -7.30
CA CYS A 38 11.59 0.88 -6.49
C CYS A 38 11.09 -0.29 -7.33
N HIS A 39 11.99 -1.08 -7.90
CA HIS A 39 11.61 -2.29 -8.64
C HIS A 39 11.25 -3.47 -7.72
N ALA A 40 11.60 -3.40 -6.43
CA ALA A 40 11.38 -4.46 -5.45
C ALA A 40 10.12 -4.24 -4.60
N ILE A 41 8.99 -3.88 -5.23
CA ILE A 41 7.72 -3.57 -4.52
C ILE A 41 7.24 -4.75 -3.68
N HIS A 42 7.42 -6.00 -4.14
CA HIS A 42 7.09 -7.20 -3.37
C HIS A 42 7.80 -7.24 -2.00
N SER A 43 9.09 -6.90 -1.96
CA SER A 43 9.85 -6.82 -0.71
C SER A 43 9.35 -5.69 0.18
N ARG A 44 9.04 -4.50 -0.39
CA ARG A 44 8.48 -3.39 0.40
C ARG A 44 7.12 -3.73 0.99
N ALA A 45 6.27 -4.41 0.22
CA ALA A 45 4.98 -4.90 0.69
C ALA A 45 5.14 -5.94 1.80
N SER A 46 6.14 -6.82 1.72
CA SER A 46 6.47 -7.78 2.79
C SER A 46 6.84 -7.07 4.09
N ASP A 47 7.80 -6.12 4.03
CA ASP A 47 8.24 -5.35 5.19
C ASP A 47 7.07 -4.58 5.85
N LEU A 48 6.15 -4.06 5.04
CA LEU A 48 4.96 -3.36 5.54
C LEU A 48 3.94 -4.31 6.18
N ARG A 49 3.78 -5.53 5.66
CA ARG A 49 2.94 -6.55 6.30
C ARG A 49 3.49 -6.96 7.66
N GLU A 50 4.80 -7.09 7.80
CA GLU A 50 5.45 -7.35 9.10
C GLU A 50 5.19 -6.22 10.11
N ARG A 51 4.97 -4.99 9.63
CA ARG A 51 4.55 -3.84 10.45
C ARG A 51 3.05 -3.81 10.76
N GLY A 52 2.29 -4.77 10.23
CA GLY A 52 0.87 -5.00 10.49
C GLY A 52 -0.10 -4.38 9.48
N TYR A 53 0.39 -3.83 8.37
CA TYR A 53 -0.48 -3.30 7.31
C TYR A 53 -1.07 -4.44 6.46
N ASP A 54 -2.39 -4.42 6.25
CA ASP A 54 -3.07 -5.38 5.37
C ASP A 54 -2.89 -4.96 3.90
N ILE A 55 -1.73 -5.31 3.33
CA ILE A 55 -1.41 -5.08 1.93
C ILE A 55 -1.68 -6.34 1.12
N GLN A 56 -2.66 -6.28 0.24
CA GLN A 56 -2.99 -7.35 -0.70
C GLN A 56 -2.18 -7.19 -1.98
N ASN A 57 -1.92 -8.31 -2.67
CA ASN A 57 -1.28 -8.32 -3.99
C ASN A 57 -2.08 -9.24 -4.92
N GLU A 58 -2.35 -8.76 -6.12
CA GLU A 58 -2.98 -9.50 -7.21
C GLU A 58 -2.01 -9.50 -8.40
N THR A 59 -1.90 -10.63 -9.10
CA THR A 59 -1.11 -10.74 -10.33
C THR A 59 -2.00 -11.24 -11.46
N LYS A 60 -1.97 -10.56 -12.59
CA LYS A 60 -2.71 -10.91 -13.80
C LYS A 60 -1.75 -11.06 -14.97
N GLU A 61 -1.94 -12.08 -15.79
CA GLU A 61 -1.20 -12.23 -17.04
C GLU A 61 -2.01 -11.64 -18.19
N VAL A 62 -1.41 -10.74 -18.97
CA VAL A 62 -1.99 -10.09 -20.15
C VAL A 62 -0.96 -10.19 -21.27
N ASP A 63 -1.32 -10.79 -22.40
CA ASP A 63 -0.42 -10.98 -23.55
C ASP A 63 0.94 -11.62 -23.20
N GLY A 64 0.93 -12.57 -22.26
CA GLY A 64 2.14 -13.26 -21.77
C GLY A 64 3.01 -12.44 -20.82
N VAL A 65 2.58 -11.23 -20.45
CA VAL A 65 3.25 -10.36 -19.48
C VAL A 65 2.52 -10.41 -18.14
N LYS A 66 3.26 -10.60 -17.05
CA LYS A 66 2.70 -10.58 -15.69
C LYS A 66 2.65 -9.17 -15.15
N HIS A 67 1.47 -8.75 -14.72
CA HIS A 67 1.20 -7.45 -14.12
C HIS A 67 0.76 -7.62 -12.67
N SER A 68 1.44 -6.92 -11.77
CA SER A 68 1.15 -6.93 -10.34
C SER A 68 0.41 -5.66 -9.92
N CYS A 69 -0.63 -5.81 -9.11
CA CYS A 69 -1.31 -4.73 -8.39
C CYS A 69 -1.19 -4.91 -6.88
N TYR A 70 -1.25 -3.81 -6.14
CA TYR A 70 -1.23 -3.81 -4.68
C TYR A 70 -2.37 -2.95 -4.14
N LYS A 71 -2.90 -3.33 -2.98
CA LYS A 71 -3.98 -2.59 -2.30
C LYS A 71 -3.73 -2.59 -0.81
N LEU A 72 -3.79 -1.42 -0.18
CA LEU A 72 -3.91 -1.32 1.27
C LEU A 72 -5.40 -1.44 1.64
N SER A 73 -5.76 -2.54 2.27
CA SER A 73 -7.08 -2.78 2.85
C SER A 73 -7.08 -2.20 4.27
N ILE A 74 -7.89 -1.16 4.49
CA ILE A 74 -7.87 -0.42 5.74
C ILE A 74 -9.25 0.20 6.04
N ALA A 75 -9.68 0.08 7.29
CA ALA A 75 -10.94 0.67 7.73
C ALA A 75 -10.86 2.21 7.73
N PRO A 76 -11.95 2.94 7.45
CA PRO A 76 -11.93 4.40 7.39
C PRO A 76 -11.37 5.10 8.64
N GLY A 77 -11.69 4.59 9.84
CA GLY A 77 -11.15 5.13 11.10
C GLY A 77 -9.63 4.99 11.20
N ALA A 78 -9.11 3.79 10.91
CA ALA A 78 -7.66 3.54 10.90
C ALA A 78 -6.93 4.32 9.79
N LEU A 79 -7.59 4.54 8.65
CA LEU A 79 -7.05 5.37 7.57
C LEU A 79 -6.88 6.84 8.00
N ASN A 80 -7.88 7.40 8.68
CA ASN A 80 -7.79 8.76 9.20
C ASN A 80 -6.70 8.88 10.27
N ALA A 81 -6.59 7.90 11.17
CA ALA A 81 -5.51 7.84 12.15
C ALA A 81 -4.12 7.74 11.50
N LEU A 82 -3.99 6.97 10.41
CA LEU A 82 -2.75 6.87 9.65
C LEU A 82 -2.41 8.21 8.99
N LYS A 83 -3.37 8.85 8.29
CA LYS A 83 -3.17 10.16 7.66
C LYS A 83 -2.76 11.26 8.66
N ALA A 84 -3.23 11.18 9.90
CA ALA A 84 -2.87 12.11 10.96
C ALA A 84 -1.46 11.89 11.55
N LYS A 85 -0.93 10.67 11.44
CA LYS A 85 0.34 10.25 12.08
C LYS A 85 1.48 9.98 11.11
N PHE A 86 1.20 9.96 9.82
CA PHE A 86 2.16 9.61 8.80
C PHE A 86 2.03 10.55 7.60
N THR A 87 3.08 11.31 7.38
CA THR A 87 3.32 12.03 6.14
C THR A 87 4.57 11.51 5.43
N LEU A 88 4.69 11.83 4.15
CA LEU A 88 5.81 11.36 3.34
C LEU A 88 7.15 11.90 3.89
N GLY A 89 8.08 10.99 4.20
CA GLY A 89 9.39 11.33 4.76
C GLY A 89 9.46 11.22 6.29
N GLU A 90 8.38 10.81 6.95
CA GLU A 90 8.35 10.44 8.36
C GLU A 90 8.46 8.92 8.55
N SER A 91 8.84 8.51 9.76
CA SER A 91 8.91 7.09 10.10
C SER A 91 7.53 6.43 10.01
N ILE A 92 7.47 5.26 9.36
CA ILE A 92 6.24 4.47 9.25
C ILE A 92 5.81 4.00 10.65
N PRO A 93 4.63 4.42 11.14
CA PRO A 93 4.12 3.92 12.42
C PRO A 93 3.80 2.43 12.32
N HIS A 94 3.89 1.70 13.43
CA HIS A 94 3.38 0.33 13.48
C HIS A 94 1.85 0.36 13.40
N TYR A 95 1.25 -0.53 12.62
CA TYR A 95 -0.22 -0.55 12.46
C TYR A 95 -0.94 -0.77 13.80
N ASN A 96 -0.33 -1.53 14.71
CA ASN A 96 -0.81 -1.73 16.08
C ASN A 96 -0.85 -0.45 16.94
N GLN A 97 -0.27 0.66 16.48
CA GLN A 97 -0.37 1.99 17.10
C GLN A 97 -1.51 2.83 16.51
N LEU A 98 -2.23 2.29 15.51
CA LEU A 98 -3.43 2.86 14.90
C LEU A 98 -4.72 2.30 15.52
N LYS A 99 -4.61 1.59 16.67
CA LYS A 99 -5.70 0.89 17.37
C LYS A 99 -6.85 1.83 17.77
N GLU A 100 -7.74 2.08 16.83
CA GLU A 100 -9.15 1.77 16.99
C GLU A 100 -9.53 0.83 15.83
N TYR A 101 -10.14 -0.29 16.17
CA TYR A 101 -10.71 -1.31 15.28
C TYR A 101 -9.83 -2.55 14.94
N LYS A 102 -10.18 -3.67 15.61
CA LYS A 102 -9.96 -5.03 15.12
C LYS A 102 -11.27 -5.53 14.50
N PRO A 103 -11.43 -5.64 13.18
CA PRO A 103 -12.45 -6.53 12.66
C PRO A 103 -11.93 -7.97 12.74
N LYS A 104 -12.58 -8.78 13.58
CA LYS A 104 -12.63 -10.23 13.37
C LYS A 104 -13.25 -10.46 12.00
N GLY A 105 -12.49 -11.02 11.07
CA GLY A 105 -12.99 -11.51 9.78
C GLY A 105 -13.71 -10.45 8.95
N VAL A 106 -12.98 -9.68 8.14
CA VAL A 106 -13.62 -8.90 7.08
C VAL A 106 -14.23 -9.89 6.09
N GLN A 107 -15.57 -9.92 6.06
CA GLN A 107 -16.35 -10.67 5.10
C GLN A 107 -15.90 -10.30 3.68
N LYS A 108 -15.70 -11.31 2.83
CA LYS A 108 -15.65 -11.16 1.38
C LYS A 108 -16.90 -10.37 0.94
N SER A 109 -16.73 -9.42 0.02
CA SER A 109 -17.76 -8.57 -0.61
C SER A 109 -18.04 -7.23 0.07
N MET A 110 -17.25 -6.22 -0.28
CA MET A 110 -17.75 -4.84 -0.34
C MET A 110 -16.90 -3.88 -1.20
N PHE A 111 -15.79 -4.31 -1.79
CA PHE A 111 -14.97 -3.50 -2.69
C PHE A 111 -14.92 -4.12 -4.09
N PRO A 112 -15.61 -3.58 -5.11
CA PRO A 112 -15.36 -3.90 -6.53
C PRO A 112 -14.11 -3.15 -7.01
N GLU A 113 -13.41 -3.47 -8.10
CA GLU A 113 -13.40 -4.58 -9.06
C GLU A 113 -11.90 -4.78 -9.42
N ALA A 114 -11.55 -5.90 -10.07
CA ALA A 114 -10.19 -6.40 -10.28
C ALA A 114 -9.11 -5.35 -10.66
N CYS A 115 -7.83 -5.69 -10.42
CA CYS A 115 -6.68 -4.97 -10.96
C CYS A 115 -6.91 -4.55 -12.44
N VAL A 116 -6.99 -3.23 -12.68
CA VAL A 116 -7.03 -2.65 -14.03
C VAL A 116 -5.58 -2.43 -14.46
N VAL A 117 -5.19 -3.16 -15.49
CA VAL A 117 -3.83 -3.25 -16.02
C VAL A 117 -3.72 -2.44 -17.30
#